data_AF-A0A524HGB4-F1
#
_entry.id   AF-A0A524HGB4-F1
#
_cell.length_a   1.000
_cell.length_b   1.000
_cell.length_c   1.000
_cell.angle_alpha   90.00
_cell.angle_beta   90.00
_cell.angle_gamma   90.00
#
_symmetry.space_group_name_H-M   'P 1'
#
loop_
_entity.id
_entity.type
_entity.pdbx_description
1 polymer ?
#
loop_
_entity_poly.entity_id
_entity_poly.type
_entity_poly.pdbx_seq_one_letter_code
_entity_poly.pdbx_strand_id
1 'polypeptide(L)'
;EEVRKQFRIPGVKEGTVLPDYGKVVLICTKAAQRELIVVAMLGILVPIIVGFLIGARALGGFLAGIIVTGQLLAVFMANSGGAWDNAKKQIELEVSDPKNNLGKNSERHKAGVIGDTVGDPLKDTAGPALNPMIKVVNLVSLLIAPLIISVAAAGGSARIITLIITGACLVALGIGVATSLRESEEITD
;
A
#
# COMPACT_ATOMS: atom_id res chain seq x y z
N GLU A 1 1.13 -18.67 6.51
CA GLU A 1 1.44 -19.95 7.23
C GLU A 1 0.23 -20.58 7.89
N GLU A 2 -0.66 -19.78 8.47
CA GLU A 2 -1.89 -20.25 9.13
C GLU A 2 -2.71 -21.24 8.29
N VAL A 3 -2.95 -20.96 7.00
CA VAL A 3 -3.67 -21.89 6.11
C VAL A 3 -2.97 -23.26 6.02
N ARG A 4 -1.64 -23.29 5.99
CA ARG A 4 -0.87 -24.56 5.98
C ARG A 4 -1.00 -25.28 7.32
N LYS A 5 -1.04 -24.56 8.45
CA LYS A 5 -1.26 -25.11 9.78
C LYS A 5 -2.65 -25.74 9.88
N GLN A 6 -3.69 -25.05 9.42
CA GLN A 6 -5.06 -25.58 9.41
C GLN A 6 -5.21 -26.81 8.50
N PHE A 7 -4.56 -26.84 7.34
CA PHE A 7 -4.55 -28.03 6.49
C PHE A 7 -3.82 -29.25 7.06
N ARG A 8 -3.07 -29.11 8.17
CA ARG A 8 -2.49 -30.26 8.90
C ARG A 8 -3.44 -30.85 9.94
N ILE A 9 -4.58 -30.19 10.22
CA ILE A 9 -5.59 -30.67 11.16
C ILE A 9 -6.38 -31.81 10.49
N PRO A 10 -6.52 -32.99 11.12
CA PRO A 10 -7.30 -34.09 10.56
C PRO A 10 -8.75 -33.70 10.31
N GLY A 11 -9.28 -34.04 9.13
CA GLY A 11 -10.66 -33.77 8.74
C GLY A 11 -10.86 -32.45 7.98
N VAL A 12 -9.89 -31.53 8.00
CA VAL A 12 -10.02 -30.24 7.29
C VAL A 12 -9.83 -30.41 5.77
N LYS A 13 -8.86 -31.22 5.33
CA LYS A 13 -8.65 -31.49 3.90
C LYS A 13 -9.74 -32.38 3.33
N GLU A 14 -10.24 -33.30 4.14
CA GLU A 14 -11.30 -34.23 3.81
C GLU A 14 -12.69 -33.56 3.85
N GLY A 15 -12.78 -32.33 4.38
CA GLY A 15 -14.02 -31.55 4.45
C GLY A 15 -14.99 -32.02 5.54
N THR A 16 -14.55 -32.88 6.47
CA THR A 16 -15.36 -33.37 7.59
C THR A 16 -15.34 -32.43 8.80
N VAL A 17 -14.32 -31.58 8.89
CA VAL A 17 -14.16 -30.56 9.93
C VAL A 17 -14.03 -29.19 9.26
N LEU A 18 -14.77 -28.20 9.76
CA LEU A 18 -14.68 -26.84 9.27
C LEU A 18 -13.38 -26.17 9.75
N PRO A 19 -12.64 -25.48 8.86
CA PRO A 19 -11.46 -24.71 9.26
C PRO A 19 -11.85 -23.47 10.09
N ASP A 20 -10.89 -22.94 10.84
CA ASP A 20 -11.06 -21.73 11.63
C ASP A 20 -10.87 -20.49 10.73
N TYR A 21 -11.97 -20.04 10.14
CA TYR A 21 -11.99 -18.83 9.32
C TYR A 21 -11.72 -17.56 10.14
N GLY A 22 -12.08 -17.55 11.44
CA GLY A 22 -11.94 -16.39 12.31
C GLY A 22 -10.49 -15.97 12.48
N LYS A 23 -9.57 -16.93 12.58
CA LYS A 23 -8.13 -16.67 12.64
C LYS A 23 -7.59 -15.94 11.41
N VAL A 24 -7.96 -16.38 10.21
CA VAL A 24 -7.51 -15.73 8.96
C VAL A 24 -8.06 -14.31 8.86
N VAL A 25 -9.34 -14.11 9.19
CA VAL A 25 -9.94 -12.78 9.23
C VAL A 25 -9.19 -11.87 10.21
N LEU A 26 -8.90 -12.35 11.42
CA LEU A 26 -8.19 -11.57 12.44
C LEU A 26 -6.79 -11.15 11.99
N ILE A 27 -6.03 -12.05 11.36
CA ILE A 27 -4.70 -11.76 10.82
C ILE A 27 -4.79 -10.64 9.78
N CYS A 28 -5.70 -10.77 8.80
CA CYS A 28 -5.87 -9.78 7.75
C CYS A 28 -6.33 -8.42 8.31
N THR A 29 -7.29 -8.42 9.25
CA THR A 29 -7.80 -7.18 9.86
C THR A 29 -6.72 -6.45 10.66
N LYS A 30 -5.97 -7.15 11.50
CA LYS A 30 -4.88 -6.54 12.29
C LYS A 30 -3.78 -5.96 11.39
N ALA A 31 -3.36 -6.71 10.37
CA ALA A 31 -2.36 -6.26 9.42
C ALA A 31 -2.84 -5.02 8.65
N ALA A 32 -4.04 -5.05 8.10
CA ALA A 32 -4.61 -3.93 7.34
C ALA A 32 -4.72 -2.65 8.19
N GLN A 33 -5.22 -2.74 9.42
CA GLN A 33 -5.36 -1.58 10.31
C GLN A 33 -4.01 -0.95 10.66
N ARG A 34 -3.00 -1.78 10.93
CA ARG A 34 -1.65 -1.31 11.28
C ARG A 34 -0.97 -0.60 10.12
N GLU A 35 -0.94 -1.23 8.93
CA GLU A 35 -0.20 -0.68 7.78
C GLU A 35 -0.86 0.59 7.21
N LEU A 36 -2.19 0.72 7.31
CA LEU A 36 -2.90 1.91 6.84
C LEU A 36 -2.49 3.19 7.58
N ILE A 37 -2.14 3.11 8.87
CA ILE A 37 -1.74 4.27 9.65
C ILE A 37 -0.50 4.92 9.05
N VAL A 38 0.48 4.12 8.66
CA VAL A 38 1.78 4.63 8.18
C VAL A 38 1.63 5.24 6.78
N VAL A 39 0.83 4.63 5.91
CA VAL A 39 0.49 5.20 4.60
C VAL A 39 -0.23 6.55 4.75
N ALA A 40 -1.17 6.65 5.69
CA ALA A 40 -1.87 7.92 5.97
C ALA A 40 -0.92 8.99 6.53
N MET A 41 -0.01 8.62 7.43
CA MET A 41 1.01 9.53 7.97
C MET A 41 1.92 10.07 6.87
N LEU A 42 2.35 9.23 5.93
CA LEU A 42 3.15 9.67 4.78
C LEU A 42 2.42 10.74 3.95
N GLY A 43 1.14 10.50 3.65
CA GLY A 43 0.33 11.43 2.84
C GLY A 43 0.13 12.81 3.50
N ILE A 44 0.17 12.88 4.84
CA ILE A 44 -0.07 14.12 5.59
C ILE A 44 1.25 14.81 5.96
N LEU A 45 2.21 14.08 6.51
CA LEU A 45 3.42 14.67 7.11
C LEU A 45 4.43 15.09 6.05
N VAL A 46 4.57 14.36 4.94
CA VAL A 46 5.55 14.68 3.89
C VAL A 46 5.34 16.06 3.27
N PRO A 47 4.13 16.46 2.80
CA PRO A 47 3.95 17.81 2.26
C PRO A 47 4.17 18.91 3.30
N ILE A 48 3.87 18.66 4.59
CA ILE A 48 4.18 19.58 5.69
C ILE A 48 5.68 19.76 5.83
N ILE A 49 6.43 18.66 5.86
CA ILE A 49 7.90 18.68 5.96
C ILE A 49 8.50 19.44 4.78
N VAL A 50 8.13 19.10 3.54
CA VAL A 50 8.64 19.76 2.32
C VAL A 50 8.31 21.25 2.33
N GLY A 51 7.06 21.59 2.67
CA GLY A 51 6.56 22.96 2.66
C GLY A 51 7.24 23.86 3.69
N PHE A 52 7.39 23.41 4.93
CA PHE A 52 8.02 24.20 5.99
C PHE A 52 9.55 24.19 5.91
N LEU A 53 10.17 23.08 5.51
CA LEU A 53 11.63 22.96 5.47
C LEU A 53 12.24 23.65 4.25
N ILE A 54 11.62 23.50 3.07
CA ILE A 54 12.19 23.95 1.79
C ILE A 54 11.41 25.14 1.22
N GLY A 55 10.10 25.22 1.46
CA GLY A 55 9.26 26.35 1.07
C GLY A 55 8.24 26.03 -0.03
N ALA A 56 7.36 27.00 -0.28
CA ALA A 56 6.20 26.83 -1.16
C ALA A 56 6.54 26.47 -2.63
N ARG A 57 7.65 26.98 -3.17
CA ARG A 57 8.09 26.65 -4.54
C ARG A 57 8.50 25.18 -4.65
N ALA A 58 9.22 24.67 -3.67
CA ALA A 58 9.61 23.27 -3.62
C ALA A 58 8.40 22.35 -3.40
N LEU A 59 7.43 22.78 -2.57
CA LEU A 59 6.15 22.09 -2.42
C LEU A 59 5.42 21.96 -3.76
N GLY A 60 5.38 23.04 -4.57
CA GLY A 60 4.80 22.99 -5.92
C GLY A 60 5.51 21.99 -6.85
N GLY A 61 6.84 21.96 -6.83
CA GLY A 61 7.63 20.97 -7.58
C GLY A 61 7.38 19.52 -7.12
N PHE A 62 7.30 19.31 -5.80
CA PHE A 62 6.96 18.03 -5.20
C PHE A 62 5.56 17.55 -5.64
N LEU A 63 4.57 18.44 -5.63
CA LEU A 63 3.21 18.13 -6.10
C LEU A 63 3.19 17.73 -7.58
N ALA A 64 3.88 18.47 -8.45
CA ALA A 64 3.97 18.11 -9.87
C ALA A 64 4.62 16.72 -10.05
N GLY A 65 5.70 16.46 -9.32
CA GLY A 65 6.41 15.18 -9.35
C GLY A 65 5.54 14.00 -8.90
N ILE A 66 4.90 14.11 -7.74
CA ILE A 66 4.07 13.01 -7.20
C ILE A 66 2.84 12.73 -8.05
N ILE A 67 2.23 13.76 -8.66
CA ILE A 67 1.10 13.58 -9.56
C ILE A 67 1.52 12.81 -10.81
N VAL A 68 2.58 13.26 -11.51
CA VAL A 68 2.99 12.64 -12.77
C VAL A 68 3.48 11.20 -12.53
N THR A 69 4.35 11.01 -11.54
CA THR A 69 4.92 9.68 -11.25
C THR A 69 3.87 8.74 -10.66
N GLY A 70 3.08 9.21 -9.69
CA GLY A 70 2.07 8.41 -9.02
C GLY A 70 0.92 8.01 -9.95
N GLN A 71 0.46 8.91 -10.84
CA GLN A 71 -0.59 8.59 -11.80
C GLN A 71 -0.16 7.52 -12.80
N LEU A 72 1.06 7.64 -13.35
CA LEU A 72 1.60 6.64 -14.28
C LEU A 72 1.76 5.29 -13.59
N LEU A 73 2.25 5.28 -12.35
CA LEU A 73 2.42 4.06 -11.57
C LEU A 73 1.09 3.41 -11.22
N ALA A 74 0.08 4.19 -10.85
CA ALA A 74 -1.27 3.69 -10.54
C ALA A 74 -1.89 2.96 -11.73
N VAL A 75 -1.81 3.55 -12.92
CA VAL A 75 -2.30 2.95 -14.16
C VAL A 75 -1.52 1.69 -14.52
N PHE A 76 -0.19 1.72 -14.41
CA PHE A 76 0.66 0.56 -14.65
C PHE A 76 0.26 -0.61 -13.73
N MET A 77 0.19 -0.39 -12.42
CA MET A 77 -0.14 -1.42 -11.44
C MET A 77 -1.52 -2.04 -11.67
N ALA A 78 -2.54 -1.20 -11.92
CA ALA A 78 -3.89 -1.67 -12.19
C ALA A 78 -3.96 -2.50 -13.48
N ASN A 79 -3.35 -2.02 -14.56
CA ASN A 79 -3.39 -2.70 -15.85
C ASN A 79 -2.58 -4.00 -15.85
N SER A 80 -1.37 -4.00 -15.27
CA SER A 80 -0.52 -5.19 -15.21
C SER A 80 -1.16 -6.29 -14.36
N GLY A 81 -1.69 -5.94 -13.18
CA GLY A 81 -2.37 -6.93 -12.35
C GLY A 81 -3.67 -7.44 -12.99
N GLY A 82 -4.46 -6.58 -13.62
CA GLY A 82 -5.66 -6.99 -14.36
C GLY A 82 -5.34 -7.88 -15.58
N ALA A 83 -4.23 -7.61 -16.27
CA ALA A 83 -3.78 -8.43 -17.39
C ALA A 83 -3.37 -9.84 -16.92
N TRP A 84 -2.65 -9.97 -15.81
CA TRP A 84 -2.29 -11.28 -15.25
C TRP A 84 -3.50 -12.09 -14.78
N ASP A 85 -4.47 -11.45 -14.11
CA ASP A 85 -5.72 -12.12 -13.72
C ASP A 85 -6.50 -12.61 -14.93
N ASN A 86 -6.65 -11.76 -15.95
CA ASN A 86 -7.36 -12.12 -17.17
C ASN A 86 -6.64 -13.23 -17.95
N ALA A 87 -5.30 -13.23 -17.99
CA ALA A 87 -4.53 -14.31 -18.59
C ALA A 87 -4.74 -15.64 -17.86
N LYS A 88 -4.73 -15.64 -16.52
CA LYS A 88 -5.06 -16.82 -15.71
C LYS A 88 -6.49 -17.30 -16.00
N LYS A 89 -7.48 -16.40 -15.99
CA LYS A 89 -8.88 -16.72 -16.31
C LYS A 89 -9.05 -17.32 -17.70
N GLN A 90 -8.32 -16.81 -18.70
CA GLN A 90 -8.33 -17.39 -20.05
C GLN A 90 -7.85 -18.86 -20.05
N ILE A 91 -6.79 -19.17 -19.31
CA ILE A 91 -6.32 -20.56 -19.16
C ILE A 91 -7.37 -21.41 -18.42
N GLU A 92 -8.01 -20.88 -17.39
CA GLU A 92 -9.04 -21.59 -16.62
C GLU A 92 -10.30 -21.95 -17.43
N LEU A 93 -10.56 -21.23 -18.54
CA LEU A 93 -11.66 -21.50 -19.48
C LEU A 93 -11.34 -22.57 -20.53
N GLU A 94 -10.07 -22.92 -20.71
CA GLU A 94 -9.65 -23.98 -21.63
C GLU A 94 -10.05 -25.37 -21.08
N VAL A 95 -10.18 -26.36 -21.99
CA VAL A 95 -10.36 -27.76 -21.60
C VAL A 95 -9.13 -28.18 -20.77
N SER A 96 -9.39 -28.76 -19.59
CA SER A 96 -8.31 -29.24 -18.72
C SER A 96 -7.65 -30.48 -19.33
N ASP A 97 -6.45 -30.28 -19.85
CA ASP A 97 -5.55 -31.35 -20.29
C ASP A 97 -4.12 -31.05 -19.82
N PRO A 98 -3.79 -31.42 -18.57
CA PRO A 98 -2.47 -31.16 -18.02
C PRO A 98 -1.32 -31.82 -18.78
N LYS A 99 -1.57 -32.93 -19.51
CA LYS A 99 -0.52 -33.63 -20.27
C LYS A 99 -0.05 -32.81 -21.48
N ASN A 100 -0.98 -32.07 -22.08
CA ASN A 100 -0.69 -31.16 -23.19
C ASN A 100 -0.49 -29.70 -22.74
N ASN A 101 -0.34 -29.47 -21.44
CA ASN A 101 -0.14 -28.15 -20.84
C ASN A 101 -1.31 -27.16 -21.08
N LEU A 102 -2.54 -27.67 -21.09
CA LEU A 102 -3.76 -26.90 -21.34
C LEU A 102 -4.68 -26.88 -20.12
N GLY A 103 -5.42 -25.78 -19.96
CA GLY A 103 -6.44 -25.67 -18.93
C GLY A 103 -5.93 -25.82 -17.48
N LYS A 104 -6.87 -26.01 -16.56
CA LYS A 104 -6.57 -26.11 -15.12
C LYS A 104 -5.60 -27.26 -14.80
N ASN A 105 -4.81 -27.07 -13.73
CA ASN A 105 -3.79 -28.00 -13.23
C ASN A 105 -2.55 -28.23 -14.13
N SER A 106 -2.49 -27.61 -15.31
CA SER A 106 -1.29 -27.58 -16.16
C SER A 106 -0.17 -26.70 -15.56
N GLU A 107 1.06 -26.84 -16.05
CA GLU A 107 2.18 -25.95 -15.66
C GLU A 107 1.93 -24.51 -16.12
N ARG A 108 1.33 -24.31 -17.29
CA ARG A 108 0.88 -23.01 -17.80
C ARG A 108 -0.13 -22.36 -16.85
N HIS A 109 -1.09 -23.13 -16.33
CA HIS A 109 -2.04 -22.64 -15.34
C HIS A 109 -1.36 -22.23 -14.03
N LYS A 110 -0.42 -23.04 -13.51
CA LYS A 110 0.35 -22.68 -12.30
C LYS A 110 1.14 -21.39 -12.50
N ALA A 111 1.76 -21.19 -13.67
CA ALA A 111 2.45 -19.94 -14.00
C ALA A 111 1.49 -18.75 -14.05
N GLY A 112 0.29 -18.92 -14.61
CA GLY A 112 -0.77 -17.90 -14.59
C GLY A 112 -1.22 -17.54 -13.18
N VAL A 113 -1.40 -18.53 -12.30
CA VAL A 113 -1.71 -18.32 -10.87
C VAL A 113 -0.60 -17.53 -10.18
N ILE A 114 0.67 -17.85 -10.42
CA ILE A 114 1.79 -17.07 -9.87
C ILE A 114 1.72 -15.62 -10.35
N GLY A 115 1.50 -15.38 -11.66
CA GLY A 115 1.36 -14.04 -12.21
C GLY A 115 0.22 -13.24 -11.57
N ASP A 116 -0.94 -13.87 -11.36
CA ASP A 116 -2.08 -13.26 -10.69
C ASP A 116 -1.77 -12.92 -9.22
N THR A 117 -1.12 -13.82 -8.48
CA THR A 117 -0.73 -13.56 -7.08
C THR A 117 0.29 -12.42 -6.92
N VAL A 118 1.13 -12.18 -7.94
CA VAL A 118 1.99 -10.99 -7.99
C VAL A 118 1.18 -9.74 -8.35
N GLY A 119 0.16 -9.89 -9.19
CA GLY A 119 -0.75 -8.83 -9.62
C GLY A 119 -1.76 -8.38 -8.57
N ASP A 120 -2.16 -9.24 -7.63
CA ASP A 120 -3.20 -8.93 -6.62
C ASP A 120 -2.83 -7.70 -5.76
N PRO A 121 -1.64 -7.61 -5.14
CA PRO A 121 -1.27 -6.40 -4.39
C PRO A 121 -1.18 -5.15 -5.27
N LEU A 122 -0.89 -5.30 -6.56
CA LEU A 122 -0.78 -4.18 -7.49
C LEU A 122 -2.16 -3.64 -7.88
N LYS A 123 -3.09 -4.51 -8.30
CA LYS A 123 -4.39 -4.09 -8.83
C LYS A 123 -5.43 -3.80 -7.75
N ASP A 124 -5.34 -4.44 -6.59
CA ASP A 124 -6.37 -4.34 -5.54
C ASP A 124 -5.94 -3.49 -4.35
N THR A 125 -4.64 -3.26 -4.16
CA THR A 125 -4.12 -2.50 -3.01
C THR A 125 -3.33 -1.27 -3.45
N ALA A 126 -2.13 -1.43 -3.97
CA ALA A 126 -1.20 -0.33 -4.22
C ALA A 126 -1.67 0.62 -5.34
N GLY A 127 -2.04 0.07 -6.49
CA GLY A 127 -2.46 0.84 -7.67
C GLY A 127 -3.66 1.75 -7.36
N PRO A 128 -4.80 1.21 -6.90
CA PRO A 128 -5.95 2.02 -6.54
C PRO A 128 -5.69 3.01 -5.40
N ALA A 129 -4.81 2.68 -4.44
CA ALA A 129 -4.51 3.54 -3.29
C ALA A 129 -3.69 4.80 -3.65
N LEU A 130 -2.94 4.79 -4.76
CA LEU A 130 -2.16 5.95 -5.20
C LEU A 130 -3.06 7.16 -5.53
N ASN A 131 -4.21 6.94 -6.16
CA ASN A 131 -5.13 8.03 -6.53
C ASN A 131 -5.66 8.85 -5.31
N PRO A 132 -6.26 8.23 -4.27
CA PRO A 132 -6.67 8.96 -3.08
C PRO A 132 -5.47 9.52 -2.31
N MET A 133 -4.31 8.84 -2.30
CA MET A 133 -3.10 9.36 -1.65
C MET A 133 -2.64 10.68 -2.29
N ILE A 134 -2.55 10.75 -3.63
CA ILE A 134 -2.23 11.99 -4.35
C ILE A 134 -3.23 13.10 -4.00
N LYS A 135 -4.53 12.76 -3.90
CA LYS A 135 -5.57 13.73 -3.54
C LYS A 135 -5.40 14.28 -2.12
N VAL A 136 -5.05 13.43 -1.15
CA VAL A 136 -4.77 13.83 0.23
C VAL A 136 -3.54 14.74 0.28
N VAL A 137 -2.44 14.36 -0.38
CA VAL A 137 -1.21 15.17 -0.43
C VAL A 137 -1.49 16.54 -1.03
N ASN A 138 -2.24 16.60 -2.13
CA ASN A 138 -2.63 17.85 -2.78
C ASN A 138 -3.49 18.73 -1.88
N LEU A 139 -4.49 18.15 -1.22
CA LEU A 139 -5.38 18.85 -0.29
C LEU A 139 -4.59 19.43 0.89
N VAL A 140 -3.76 18.62 1.56
CA VAL A 140 -2.95 19.07 2.69
C VAL A 140 -2.03 20.20 2.25
N SER A 141 -1.35 20.05 1.12
CA SER A 141 -0.44 21.06 0.57
C SER A 141 -1.15 22.39 0.31
N LEU A 142 -2.36 22.36 -0.23
CA LEU A 142 -3.15 23.56 -0.48
C LEU A 142 -3.58 24.25 0.82
N LEU A 143 -3.98 23.48 1.83
CA LEU A 143 -4.38 24.03 3.13
C LEU A 143 -3.22 24.69 3.88
N ILE A 144 -2.01 24.14 3.80
CA ILE A 144 -0.83 24.67 4.51
C ILE A 144 -0.09 25.77 3.73
N ALA A 145 -0.34 25.92 2.42
CA ALA A 145 0.38 26.89 1.59
C ALA A 145 0.31 28.35 2.10
N PRO A 146 -0.85 28.89 2.53
CA PRO A 146 -0.92 30.24 3.09
C PRO A 146 -0.11 30.38 4.37
N LEU A 147 -0.09 29.34 5.21
CA LEU A 147 0.66 29.32 6.46
C LEU A 147 2.17 29.34 6.19
N ILE A 148 2.64 28.55 5.21
CA ILE A 148 4.06 28.55 4.79
C ILE A 148 4.49 29.95 4.33
N ILE A 149 3.67 30.62 3.51
CA ILE A 149 3.97 31.96 2.99
C ILE A 149 3.99 32.99 4.13
N SER A 150 3.00 32.94 5.03
CA SER A 150 2.90 33.85 6.18
C SER A 150 4.08 33.71 7.14
N VAL A 151 4.45 32.47 7.49
CA VAL A 151 5.60 32.16 8.35
C VAL A 151 6.91 32.60 7.70
N ALA A 152 7.07 32.41 6.39
CA ALA A 152 8.24 32.89 5.65
C ALA A 152 8.36 34.43 5.66
N ALA A 153 7.24 35.16 5.62
CA ALA A 153 7.21 36.61 5.66
C ALA A 153 7.47 37.20 7.06
N ALA A 154 7.13 36.47 8.13
CA ALA A 154 7.21 36.95 9.51
C ALA A 154 8.63 37.00 10.14
N GLY A 155 9.64 36.36 9.51
CA GLY A 155 11.03 36.50 9.93
C GLY A 155 11.43 35.73 11.20
N GLY A 156 12.35 36.28 12.01
CA GLY A 156 13.16 35.57 13.01
C GLY A 156 12.44 34.60 13.96
N SER A 157 11.34 35.01 14.60
CA SER A 157 10.55 34.15 15.51
C SER A 157 9.78 33.06 14.77
N ALA A 158 9.42 33.30 13.51
CA ALA A 158 8.72 32.34 12.66
C ALA A 158 9.63 31.19 12.21
N ARG A 159 10.95 31.40 12.13
CA ARG A 159 11.92 30.30 11.87
C ARG A 159 11.93 29.25 12.98
N ILE A 160 11.76 29.66 14.23
CA ILE A 160 11.69 28.73 15.37
C ILE A 160 10.43 27.86 15.23
N ILE A 161 9.29 28.47 14.88
CA ILE A 161 8.03 27.77 14.64
C ILE A 161 8.19 26.74 13.52
N THR A 162 8.81 27.12 12.40
CA THR A 162 9.14 26.20 11.30
C THR A 162 9.95 25.00 11.77
N LEU A 163 11.04 25.24 12.52
CA LEU A 163 11.91 24.16 13.00
C LEU A 163 11.19 23.23 13.97
N ILE A 164 10.33 23.76 14.85
CA ILE A 164 9.52 22.96 15.77
C ILE A 164 8.53 22.09 15.00
N ILE A 165 7.77 22.67 14.06
CA ILE A 165 6.78 21.94 13.26
C ILE A 165 7.47 20.84 12.44
N THR A 166 8.52 21.20 11.70
CA THR A 166 9.26 20.24 10.88
C THR A 166 9.91 19.16 11.74
N GLY A 167 10.52 19.51 12.87
CA GLY A 167 11.11 18.56 13.80
C GLY A 167 10.07 17.59 14.35
N ALA A 168 8.91 18.08 14.80
CA ALA A 168 7.82 17.25 15.29
C ALA A 168 7.29 16.30 14.21
N CYS A 169 7.11 16.79 12.98
CA CYS A 169 6.68 15.96 11.85
C CYS A 169 7.71 14.89 11.46
N LEU A 170 9.01 15.23 11.47
CA LEU A 170 10.09 14.28 11.21
C LEU A 170 10.16 13.19 12.30
N VAL A 171 10.02 13.57 13.57
CA VAL A 171 9.99 12.61 14.68
C VAL A 171 8.76 11.72 14.56
N ALA A 172 7.57 12.28 14.34
CA ALA A 172 6.35 11.51 14.17
C ALA A 172 6.46 10.54 12.99
N LEU A 173 6.96 11.01 11.85
CA LEU A 173 7.16 10.17 10.68
C LEU A 173 8.19 9.07 10.93
N GLY A 174 9.32 9.41 11.59
CA GLY A 174 10.36 8.45 11.96
C GLY A 174 9.83 7.36 12.90
N ILE A 175 9.01 7.72 13.88
CA ILE A 175 8.33 6.76 14.75
C ILE A 175 7.38 5.88 13.92
N GLY A 176 6.54 6.47 13.07
CA GLY A 176 5.62 5.74 12.21
C GLY A 176 6.33 4.70 11.33
N VAL A 177 7.40 5.11 10.65
CA VAL A 177 8.22 4.22 9.81
C VAL A 177 8.91 3.15 10.66
N ALA A 178 9.52 3.50 11.79
CA ALA A 178 10.16 2.53 12.67
C ALA A 178 9.16 1.51 13.22
N THR A 179 7.91 1.91 13.50
CA THR A 179 6.85 1.00 13.92
C THR A 179 6.34 0.12 12.78
N SER A 180 6.42 0.53 11.52
CA SER A 180 6.11 -0.33 10.36
C SER A 180 7.22 -1.36 10.13
N LEU A 181 8.49 -0.95 10.25
CA LEU A 181 9.65 -1.82 10.02
C LEU A 181 9.83 -2.90 11.10
N ARG A 182 9.22 -2.73 12.28
CA ARG A 182 9.16 -3.80 13.27
C ARG A 182 8.28 -4.92 12.73
N GLU A 183 8.88 -6.03 12.32
CA GLU A 183 8.14 -7.25 12.00
C GLU A 183 7.14 -7.54 13.11
N SER A 184 5.92 -7.94 12.74
CA SER A 184 5.02 -8.52 13.72
C SER A 184 5.73 -9.73 14.33
N GLU A 185 6.02 -9.69 15.63
CA GLU A 185 6.16 -10.92 16.39
C GLU A 185 4.97 -11.79 16.00
N GLU A 186 5.28 -13.01 15.57
CA GLU A 186 4.34 -14.03 15.11
C GLU A 186 3.05 -13.92 15.92
N ILE A 187 1.92 -13.67 15.24
CA ILE A 187 0.59 -13.76 15.86
C ILE A 187 0.33 -15.26 16.04
N THR A 188 1.06 -15.88 16.97
CA THR A 188 0.96 -17.26 17.39
C THR A 188 0.34 -17.29 18.78
N ASP A 189 -0.91 -16.85 18.87
CA ASP A 189 -1.84 -17.24 19.93
C ASP A 189 -3.23 -17.47 19.30
#